data_AF-A0A3C0G539-F1
#
_entry.id   AF-A0A3C0G539-F1
#
_cell.length_a   1.000
_cell.length_b   1.000
_cell.length_c   1.000
_cell.angle_alpha   90.00
_cell.angle_beta   90.00
_cell.angle_gamma   90.00
#
_symmetry.space_group_name_H-M   'P 1'
#
loop_
_entity.id
_entity.type
_entity.pdbx_description
1 polymer ?
#
loop_
_entity_poly.entity_id
_entity_poly.type
_entity_poly.pdbx_seq_one_letter_code
_entity_poly.pdbx_strand_id
1 'polypeptide(L)'
;MPPKRKTYDISGLPLFAKASALLKKNLPTANGHAPMTLNMGIFNDPIAEPVPKRINTGRDKNYENGNACITLGGDRNASRASGYAGQGHTESSAIDICVGRYAPNQSSTRNVDPNFKSDACRLYISQKADIDNYFGLASGKQGNLPARSGIGMKADNVRIIGREGIKLVTRTEPQNSRDGSSSFSGIELIACNDDSDIQSMVKGENLVEA
;
A
#
# COMPACT_ATOMS: atom_id res chain seq x y z
N MET A 1 50.45 8.68 3.25
CA MET A 1 48.98 8.56 3.34
C MET A 1 48.62 8.05 4.72
N PRO A 2 47.75 8.71 5.49
CA PRO A 2 47.28 8.17 6.76
C PRO A 2 46.38 6.94 6.50
N PRO A 3 46.39 5.93 7.38
CA PRO A 3 45.55 4.74 7.20
C PRO A 3 44.07 5.11 7.26
N LYS A 4 43.30 4.72 6.23
CA LYS A 4 41.85 4.91 6.18
C LYS A 4 41.20 4.16 7.36
N ARG A 5 40.70 4.89 8.36
CA ARG A 5 39.83 4.33 9.41
C ARG A 5 38.58 3.77 8.75
N LYS A 6 38.29 2.48 8.95
CA LYS A 6 37.03 1.86 8.50
C LYS A 6 35.87 2.48 9.28
N THR A 7 34.81 2.88 8.59
CA THR A 7 33.62 3.57 9.11
C THR A 7 32.65 2.67 9.89
N TYR A 8 32.95 1.39 10.04
CA TYR A 8 32.08 0.44 10.74
C TYR A 8 32.90 -0.45 11.67
N ASP A 9 32.40 -0.61 12.90
CA ASP A 9 32.92 -1.53 13.91
C ASP A 9 32.09 -2.82 13.89
N ILE A 10 32.77 -3.94 13.72
CA ILE A 10 32.21 -5.29 13.65
C ILE A 10 32.51 -6.10 14.94
N SER A 11 33.11 -5.44 15.94
CA SER A 11 33.46 -6.04 17.23
C SER A 11 32.23 -6.53 18.02
N GLY A 12 31.08 -5.86 17.88
CA GLY A 12 29.84 -6.13 18.63
C GLY A 12 28.87 -7.15 18.00
N LEU A 13 29.18 -7.73 16.83
CA LEU A 13 28.29 -8.73 16.23
C LEU A 13 28.23 -10.01 17.09
N PRO A 14 27.03 -10.56 17.36
CA PRO A 14 26.90 -11.81 18.11
C PRO A 14 27.64 -12.95 17.39
N LEU A 15 28.15 -13.92 18.16
CA LEU A 15 29.10 -14.93 17.68
C LEU A 15 28.58 -15.71 16.45
N PHE A 16 27.27 -15.96 16.39
CA PHE A 16 26.61 -16.63 15.26
C PHE A 16 26.66 -15.81 13.95
N ALA A 17 26.62 -14.49 14.04
CA ALA A 17 26.70 -13.58 12.88
C ALA A 17 28.15 -13.46 12.35
N LYS A 18 29.14 -13.54 13.25
CA LYS A 18 30.55 -13.66 12.86
C LYS A 18 30.84 -15.03 12.22
N ALA A 19 30.25 -16.09 12.78
CA ALA A 19 30.36 -17.44 12.24
C ALA A 19 29.77 -17.54 10.83
N SER A 20 28.58 -16.97 10.57
CA SER A 20 27.97 -16.97 9.23
C SER A 20 28.78 -16.18 8.21
N ALA A 21 29.37 -15.04 8.60
CA ALA A 21 30.25 -14.25 7.74
C ALA A 21 31.56 -14.98 7.40
N LEU A 22 32.15 -15.70 8.36
CA LEU A 22 33.33 -16.55 8.16
C LEU A 22 33.02 -17.81 7.35
N LEU A 23 31.84 -18.41 7.55
CA LEU A 23 31.36 -19.57 6.81
C LEU A 23 31.14 -19.21 5.33
N LYS A 24 30.51 -18.05 5.04
CA LYS A 24 30.36 -17.49 3.68
C LYS A 24 31.71 -17.32 2.96
N LYS A 25 32.80 -17.07 3.70
CA LYS A 25 34.16 -16.88 3.14
C LYS A 25 34.90 -18.21 2.89
N ASN A 26 34.56 -19.26 3.62
CA ASN A 26 35.33 -20.51 3.69
C ASN A 26 34.58 -21.76 3.20
N LEU A 27 33.39 -21.65 2.59
CA LEU A 27 32.78 -22.80 1.90
C LEU A 27 33.56 -23.08 0.61
N PRO A 28 34.30 -24.20 0.50
CA PRO A 28 34.80 -24.63 -0.79
C PRO A 28 33.61 -24.97 -1.68
N THR A 29 33.65 -24.51 -2.92
CA THR A 29 32.71 -24.87 -4.00
C THR A 29 32.92 -26.34 -4.36
N ALA A 30 32.54 -27.25 -3.46
CA ALA A 30 32.53 -28.67 -3.75
C ALA A 30 31.28 -28.95 -4.61
N ASN A 31 31.53 -29.32 -5.87
CA ASN A 31 30.57 -29.86 -6.83
C ASN A 31 29.65 -28.86 -7.53
N GLY A 32 30.20 -27.91 -8.31
CA GLY A 32 29.55 -27.32 -9.51
C GLY A 32 28.17 -26.64 -9.35
N HIS A 33 27.60 -26.63 -8.16
CA HIS A 33 26.36 -25.98 -7.80
C HIS A 33 26.73 -24.66 -7.14
N ALA A 34 26.04 -23.58 -7.53
CA ALA A 34 26.25 -22.25 -6.98
C ALA A 34 26.28 -22.33 -5.44
N PRO A 35 27.19 -21.60 -4.76
CA PRO A 35 27.26 -21.61 -3.31
C PRO A 35 25.86 -21.35 -2.77
N MET A 36 25.34 -22.27 -1.96
CA MET A 36 24.03 -22.14 -1.34
C MET A 36 24.10 -20.95 -0.39
N THR A 37 23.77 -19.76 -0.91
CA THR A 37 23.69 -18.54 -0.12
C THR A 37 22.69 -18.80 0.98
N LEU A 38 23.16 -18.83 2.23
CA LEU A 38 22.32 -19.04 3.39
C LEU A 38 21.39 -17.83 3.53
N ASN A 39 20.24 -17.90 2.86
CA ASN A 39 19.20 -16.88 2.82
C ASN A 39 18.35 -16.96 4.11
N MET A 40 18.99 -16.71 5.25
CA MET A 40 18.42 -16.96 6.57
C MET A 40 17.48 -15.85 7.06
N GLY A 41 17.33 -14.73 6.35
CA GLY A 41 16.49 -13.60 6.77
C GLY A 41 17.07 -12.77 7.93
N ILE A 42 18.16 -13.22 8.57
CA ILE A 42 18.78 -12.57 9.71
C ILE A 42 19.42 -11.24 9.27
N PHE A 43 19.22 -10.17 10.03
CA PHE A 43 19.67 -8.81 9.67
C PHE A 43 19.11 -8.30 8.34
N ASN A 44 17.92 -8.75 7.94
CA ASN A 44 17.32 -8.40 6.65
C ASN A 44 18.15 -8.91 5.45
N ASP A 45 18.96 -9.97 5.64
CA ASP A 45 19.51 -10.75 4.53
C ASP A 45 18.35 -11.32 3.69
N PRO A 46 18.50 -11.45 2.35
CA PRO A 46 17.45 -12.01 1.52
C PRO A 46 16.98 -13.37 2.02
N ILE A 47 15.67 -13.57 2.09
CA ILE A 47 15.01 -14.85 2.39
C ILE A 47 14.09 -15.21 1.23
N ALA A 48 14.01 -16.50 0.92
CA ALA A 48 13.10 -16.99 -0.11
C ALA A 48 11.67 -17.02 0.44
N GLU A 49 10.83 -16.09 -0.03
CA GLU A 49 9.42 -16.00 0.34
C GLU A 49 8.50 -16.34 -0.86
N PRO A 50 7.31 -16.91 -0.60
CA PRO A 50 6.30 -17.08 -1.64
C PRO A 50 5.68 -15.72 -1.98
N VAL A 51 6.23 -15.03 -2.99
CA VAL A 51 5.72 -13.73 -3.46
C VAL A 51 4.85 -13.92 -4.71
N PRO A 52 3.53 -13.65 -4.65
CA PRO A 52 2.68 -13.65 -5.84
C PRO A 52 3.08 -12.55 -6.83
N LYS A 53 3.05 -12.86 -8.12
CA LYS A 53 3.41 -11.90 -9.18
C LYS A 53 2.19 -11.10 -9.63
N ARG A 54 2.32 -9.77 -9.75
CA ARG A 54 1.24 -8.94 -10.31
C ARG A 54 1.06 -9.19 -11.80
N ILE A 55 -0.17 -9.35 -12.25
CA ILE A 55 -0.51 -9.26 -13.68
C ILE A 55 -0.47 -7.79 -14.08
N ASN A 56 0.44 -7.44 -14.98
CA ASN A 56 0.67 -6.07 -15.40
C ASN A 56 -0.05 -5.76 -16.71
N THR A 57 -0.47 -4.50 -16.87
CA THR A 57 -0.83 -3.93 -18.16
C THR A 57 0.40 -3.38 -18.87
N GLY A 58 0.31 -3.08 -20.17
CA GLY A 58 1.42 -2.45 -20.91
C GLY A 58 1.80 -1.05 -20.39
N ARG A 59 0.93 -0.41 -19.59
CA ARG A 59 1.17 0.91 -18.98
C ARG A 59 1.75 0.80 -17.56
N ASP A 60 1.65 -0.37 -16.92
CA ASP A 60 2.05 -0.53 -15.52
C ASP A 60 3.57 -0.62 -15.39
N LYS A 61 4.13 0.20 -14.51
CA LYS A 61 5.52 0.15 -14.08
C LYS A 61 5.58 -0.25 -12.61
N ASN A 62 6.19 -1.38 -12.31
CA ASN A 62 6.28 -1.91 -10.95
C ASN A 62 7.70 -1.79 -10.39
N TYR A 63 7.77 -1.43 -9.12
CA TYR A 63 8.97 -1.48 -8.30
C TYR A 63 8.67 -2.42 -7.13
N GLU A 64 9.40 -3.53 -7.04
CA GLU A 64 9.10 -4.61 -6.09
C GLU A 64 10.36 -5.03 -5.33
N ASN A 65 10.21 -5.27 -4.04
CA ASN A 65 11.22 -5.90 -3.19
C ASN A 65 10.51 -6.84 -2.20
N GLY A 66 10.63 -8.15 -2.44
CA GLY A 66 9.80 -9.15 -1.75
C GLY A 66 8.31 -8.85 -1.96
N ASN A 67 7.54 -8.86 -0.87
CA ASN A 67 6.10 -8.56 -0.90
C ASN A 67 5.75 -7.05 -0.87
N ALA A 68 6.73 -6.15 -0.86
CA ALA A 68 6.51 -4.71 -0.93
C ALA A 68 6.55 -4.25 -2.39
N CYS A 69 5.47 -3.59 -2.84
CA CYS A 69 5.36 -3.14 -4.22
C CYS A 69 4.78 -1.73 -4.36
N ILE A 70 5.32 -1.00 -5.34
CA ILE A 70 4.79 0.28 -5.82
C ILE A 70 4.52 0.12 -7.31
N THR A 71 3.26 0.27 -7.72
CA THR A 71 2.85 0.23 -9.11
C THR A 71 2.42 1.62 -9.55
N LEU A 72 3.09 2.15 -10.59
CA LEU A 72 2.64 3.35 -11.31
C LEU A 72 1.90 2.88 -12.56
N GLY A 73 0.67 3.31 -12.77
CA GLY A 73 -0.11 2.82 -13.89
C GLY A 73 -1.43 3.54 -14.09
N GLY A 74 -2.38 2.82 -14.66
CA GLY A 74 -3.75 3.27 -14.80
C GLY A 74 -4.62 2.79 -13.64
N ASP A 75 -5.71 3.50 -13.41
CA ASP A 75 -6.76 3.15 -12.46
C ASP A 75 -7.37 1.78 -12.76
N ARG A 76 -7.21 0.85 -11.83
CA ARG A 76 -7.74 -0.53 -11.92
C ARG A 76 -7.87 -1.17 -10.55
N ASN A 77 -9.04 -1.73 -10.27
CA ASN A 77 -9.34 -2.38 -9.00
C ASN A 77 -9.17 -3.91 -9.04
N ALA A 78 -9.23 -4.50 -10.23
CA ALA A 78 -9.15 -5.94 -10.46
C ALA A 78 -8.42 -6.24 -11.79
N SER A 79 -9.13 -6.86 -12.74
CA SER A 79 -8.58 -7.29 -14.03
C SER A 79 -8.08 -6.13 -14.90
N ARG A 80 -7.36 -6.45 -15.97
CA ARG A 80 -6.86 -5.45 -16.95
C ARG A 80 -7.96 -4.63 -17.64
N ALA A 81 -9.20 -5.11 -17.65
CA ALA A 81 -10.37 -4.40 -18.20
C ALA A 81 -11.16 -3.62 -17.14
N SER A 82 -10.76 -3.71 -15.87
CA SER A 82 -11.43 -3.05 -14.74
C SER A 82 -10.87 -1.64 -14.47
N GLY A 83 -11.64 -0.87 -13.71
CA GLY A 83 -11.35 0.54 -13.45
C GLY A 83 -11.45 1.41 -14.70
N TYR A 84 -11.21 2.70 -14.52
CA TYR A 84 -11.35 3.65 -15.62
C TYR A 84 -10.25 3.53 -16.67
N ALA A 85 -9.05 3.07 -16.29
CA ALA A 85 -7.98 2.85 -17.27
C ALA A 85 -8.22 1.60 -18.11
N GLY A 86 -8.78 0.54 -17.53
CA GLY A 86 -9.13 -0.68 -18.27
C GLY A 86 -10.26 -0.46 -19.30
N GLN A 87 -11.14 0.51 -19.03
CA GLN A 87 -12.20 0.95 -19.94
C GLN A 87 -11.72 1.96 -21.02
N GLY A 88 -10.45 2.38 -20.98
CA GLY A 88 -9.89 3.31 -21.96
C GLY A 88 -10.17 4.79 -21.71
N HIS A 89 -10.59 5.18 -20.50
CA HIS A 89 -10.75 6.60 -20.18
C HIS A 89 -9.40 7.32 -20.05
N THR A 90 -9.37 8.57 -20.48
CA THR A 90 -8.26 9.51 -20.25
C THR A 90 -8.20 9.96 -18.79
N GLU A 91 -7.04 10.48 -18.37
CA GLU A 91 -6.82 11.07 -17.04
C GLU A 91 -7.15 10.08 -15.88
N SER A 92 -6.80 8.82 -16.11
CA SER A 92 -7.02 7.68 -15.21
C SER A 92 -5.70 7.20 -14.62
N SER A 93 -4.75 8.10 -14.35
CA SER A 93 -3.46 7.72 -13.77
C SER A 93 -3.63 7.37 -12.29
N ALA A 94 -2.96 6.30 -11.85
CA ALA A 94 -3.02 5.82 -10.48
C ALA A 94 -1.65 5.36 -9.96
N ILE A 95 -1.49 5.48 -8.65
CA ILE A 95 -0.37 4.95 -7.87
C ILE A 95 -0.95 3.96 -6.87
N ASP A 96 -0.46 2.73 -6.93
CA ASP A 96 -0.89 1.64 -6.05
C ASP A 96 0.31 1.16 -5.24
N ILE A 97 0.31 1.48 -3.95
CA ILE A 97 1.30 0.98 -2.99
C ILE A 97 0.65 -0.16 -2.23
N CYS A 98 1.13 -1.37 -2.47
CA CYS A 98 0.57 -2.57 -1.88
C CYS A 98 1.68 -3.39 -1.19
N VAL A 99 1.36 -3.91 -0.01
CA VAL A 99 2.24 -4.82 0.72
C VAL A 99 1.45 -6.05 1.08
N GLY A 100 2.04 -7.23 0.80
CA GLY A 100 1.37 -8.52 1.03
C GLY A 100 0.23 -8.76 0.04
N ARG A 101 0.56 -8.85 -1.24
CA ARG A 101 -0.39 -9.23 -2.29
C ARG A 101 -0.99 -10.59 -1.95
N TYR A 102 -2.32 -10.69 -1.98
CA TYR A 102 -3.04 -11.94 -1.77
C TYR A 102 -2.58 -12.70 -0.49
N ALA A 103 -2.39 -11.95 0.60
CA ALA A 103 -1.79 -12.43 1.84
C ALA A 103 -2.40 -13.70 2.45
N PRO A 104 -3.74 -13.93 2.42
CA PRO A 104 -4.32 -15.13 3.01
C PRO A 104 -3.81 -16.45 2.41
N ASN A 105 -3.33 -16.44 1.15
CA ASN A 105 -2.97 -17.64 0.40
C ASN A 105 -1.81 -17.35 -0.58
N GLN A 106 -0.66 -16.93 -0.05
CA GLN A 106 0.50 -16.54 -0.86
C GLN A 106 1.14 -17.75 -1.57
N SER A 107 1.46 -17.57 -2.85
CA SER A 107 2.14 -18.57 -3.66
C SER A 107 2.96 -17.91 -4.76
N SER A 108 4.21 -18.33 -4.94
CA SER A 108 5.14 -17.78 -5.95
C SER A 108 4.80 -18.19 -7.39
N THR A 109 4.00 -19.23 -7.57
CA THR A 109 3.56 -19.71 -8.89
C THR A 109 2.32 -18.99 -9.39
N ARG A 110 1.66 -18.19 -8.54
CA ARG A 110 0.40 -17.53 -8.86
C ARG A 110 0.65 -16.12 -9.39
N ASN A 111 0.05 -15.85 -10.55
CA ASN A 111 -0.14 -14.50 -11.03
C ASN A 111 -1.46 -13.97 -10.49
N VAL A 112 -1.44 -12.79 -9.88
CA VAL A 112 -2.60 -12.17 -9.24
C VAL A 112 -2.89 -10.82 -9.87
N ASP A 113 -4.17 -10.55 -10.10
CA ASP A 113 -4.65 -9.20 -10.28
C ASP A 113 -4.69 -8.47 -8.93
N PRO A 114 -4.68 -7.13 -8.92
CA PRO A 114 -5.00 -6.33 -7.74
C PRO A 114 -6.29 -6.80 -7.10
N ASN A 115 -6.30 -6.91 -5.77
CA ASN A 115 -7.49 -7.29 -5.06
C ASN A 115 -7.58 -6.53 -3.74
N PHE A 116 -8.37 -5.46 -3.79
CA PHE A 116 -8.56 -4.53 -2.69
C PHE A 116 -9.14 -5.22 -1.45
N LYS A 117 -9.83 -6.35 -1.61
CA LYS A 117 -10.37 -7.15 -0.50
C LYS A 117 -9.31 -8.05 0.14
N SER A 118 -8.59 -8.84 -0.64
CA SER A 118 -7.68 -9.87 -0.09
C SER A 118 -6.26 -9.39 0.22
N ASP A 119 -5.85 -8.23 -0.28
CA ASP A 119 -4.51 -7.70 0.00
C ASP A 119 -4.40 -7.21 1.45
N ALA A 120 -3.24 -7.45 2.08
CA ALA A 120 -3.03 -7.15 3.50
C ALA A 120 -3.03 -5.65 3.79
N CYS A 121 -2.20 -4.88 3.05
CA CYS A 121 -2.11 -3.44 3.22
C CYS A 121 -2.03 -2.73 1.87
N ARG A 122 -2.79 -1.64 1.73
CA ARG A 122 -2.91 -0.88 0.48
C ARG A 122 -3.13 0.60 0.75
N LEU A 123 -2.33 1.43 0.08
CA LEU A 123 -2.58 2.84 -0.14
C LEU A 123 -2.77 3.03 -1.64
N TYR A 124 -3.99 3.36 -2.04
CA TYR A 124 -4.36 3.55 -3.43
C TYR A 124 -4.67 5.00 -3.69
N ILE A 125 -4.03 5.57 -4.72
CA ILE A 125 -4.17 6.96 -5.12
C ILE A 125 -4.54 6.97 -6.60
N SER A 126 -5.64 7.63 -6.95
CA SER A 126 -6.09 7.67 -8.35
C SER A 126 -6.66 9.05 -8.70
N GLN A 127 -6.39 9.48 -9.93
CA GLN A 127 -6.97 10.71 -10.50
C GLN A 127 -8.45 10.54 -10.87
N LYS A 128 -8.86 9.31 -11.17
CA LYS A 128 -10.25 8.96 -11.52
C LYS A 128 -10.50 7.54 -11.08
N ALA A 129 -11.17 7.41 -9.95
CA ALA A 129 -11.54 6.14 -9.35
C ALA A 129 -12.99 6.19 -8.87
N ASP A 130 -13.48 5.01 -8.58
CA ASP A 130 -14.69 4.79 -7.81
C ASP A 130 -14.28 4.13 -6.50
N ILE A 131 -13.74 4.96 -5.58
CA ILE A 131 -13.01 4.47 -4.42
C ILE A 131 -13.92 3.69 -3.47
N ASP A 132 -15.16 4.14 -3.32
CA ASP A 132 -16.16 3.53 -2.44
C ASP A 132 -16.49 2.13 -2.94
N ASN A 133 -16.72 1.97 -4.24
CA ASN A 133 -16.96 0.66 -4.85
C ASN A 133 -15.72 -0.25 -4.83
N TYR A 134 -14.51 0.31 -4.92
CA TYR A 134 -13.28 -0.50 -4.92
C TYR A 134 -13.00 -1.12 -3.55
N PHE A 135 -13.28 -0.38 -2.48
CA PHE A 135 -13.10 -0.86 -1.11
C PHE A 135 -14.37 -1.47 -0.50
N GLY A 136 -15.52 -1.36 -1.19
CA GLY A 136 -16.81 -1.87 -0.70
C GLY A 136 -17.35 -1.06 0.48
N LEU A 137 -17.15 0.26 0.45
CA LEU A 137 -17.59 1.18 1.49
C LEU A 137 -19.10 1.42 1.40
N ALA A 138 -19.76 1.56 2.55
CA ALA A 138 -21.14 2.00 2.63
C ALA A 138 -21.27 3.43 2.09
N SER A 139 -22.39 3.74 1.44
CA SER A 139 -22.56 4.99 0.73
C SER A 139 -22.58 6.23 1.62
N GLY A 140 -22.92 6.09 2.91
CA GLY A 140 -23.01 7.23 3.81
C GLY A 140 -24.13 8.21 3.41
N LYS A 141 -24.13 9.42 3.99
CA LYS A 141 -25.02 10.52 3.53
C LYS A 141 -24.42 11.23 2.32
N GLN A 142 -23.11 11.13 2.14
CA GLN A 142 -22.39 11.67 0.97
C GLN A 142 -22.72 10.95 -0.33
N GLY A 143 -23.14 9.69 -0.24
CA GLY A 143 -23.32 8.82 -1.40
C GLY A 143 -21.99 8.41 -2.02
N ASN A 144 -22.07 7.52 -3.02
CA ASN A 144 -20.89 7.13 -3.78
C ASN A 144 -20.54 8.25 -4.78
N LEU A 145 -19.26 8.61 -4.85
CA LEU A 145 -18.76 9.67 -5.74
C LEU A 145 -17.89 9.08 -6.87
N PRO A 146 -18.50 8.47 -7.91
CA PRO A 146 -17.75 7.84 -8.98
C PRO A 146 -17.02 8.87 -9.86
N ALA A 147 -15.99 8.40 -10.56
CA ALA A 147 -15.19 9.21 -11.48
C ALA A 147 -14.58 10.45 -10.83
N ARG A 148 -14.11 10.33 -9.58
CA ARG A 148 -13.42 11.39 -8.84
C ARG A 148 -12.00 10.96 -8.46
N SER A 149 -11.14 11.94 -8.21
CA SER A 149 -9.84 11.64 -7.61
C SER A 149 -10.06 11.18 -6.17
N GLY A 150 -9.38 10.11 -5.78
CA GLY A 150 -9.58 9.51 -4.47
C GLY A 150 -8.30 8.92 -3.92
N ILE A 151 -8.21 8.89 -2.60
CA ILE A 151 -7.19 8.18 -1.85
C ILE A 151 -7.91 7.19 -0.93
N GLY A 152 -7.57 5.91 -1.06
CA GLY A 152 -8.09 4.84 -0.21
C GLY A 152 -6.96 4.19 0.59
N MET A 153 -7.21 3.97 1.88
CA MET A 153 -6.28 3.34 2.81
C MET A 153 -6.94 2.11 3.42
N LYS A 154 -6.27 0.96 3.33
CA LYS A 154 -6.73 -0.29 3.96
C LYS A 154 -5.57 -1.04 4.60
N ALA A 155 -5.79 -1.46 5.84
CA ALA A 155 -4.96 -2.37 6.60
C ALA A 155 -5.79 -2.93 7.76
N ASP A 156 -5.30 -3.97 8.45
CA ASP A 156 -5.96 -4.49 9.66
C ASP A 156 -5.99 -3.46 10.80
N ASN A 157 -4.96 -2.61 10.87
CA ASN A 157 -4.86 -1.53 11.83
C ASN A 157 -4.36 -0.26 11.14
N VAL A 158 -5.18 0.79 11.12
CA VAL A 158 -4.80 2.13 10.62
C VAL A 158 -4.74 3.07 11.81
N ARG A 159 -3.57 3.67 12.05
CA ARG A 159 -3.36 4.68 13.10
C ARG A 159 -2.84 5.95 12.46
N ILE A 160 -3.54 7.07 12.67
CA ILE A 160 -3.09 8.40 12.28
C ILE A 160 -2.58 9.08 13.56
N ILE A 161 -1.29 9.39 13.61
CA ILE A 161 -0.63 9.89 14.82
C ILE A 161 -0.03 11.27 14.52
N GLY A 162 -0.54 12.30 15.21
CA GLY A 162 0.05 13.64 15.24
C GLY A 162 0.59 13.93 16.63
N ARG A 163 1.86 14.36 16.73
CA ARG A 163 2.47 14.72 18.03
C ARG A 163 1.91 16.02 18.60
N GLU A 164 1.55 16.95 17.72
CA GLU A 164 1.00 18.27 18.08
C GLU A 164 -0.50 18.35 17.79
N GLY A 165 -0.99 17.64 16.78
CA GLY A 165 -2.40 17.55 16.47
C GLY A 165 -2.64 16.94 15.09
N ILE A 166 -3.93 16.73 14.77
CA ILE A 166 -4.42 16.30 13.45
C ILE A 166 -5.51 17.28 13.04
N LYS A 167 -5.40 17.85 11.84
CA LYS A 167 -6.42 18.74 11.27
C LYS A 167 -7.02 18.09 10.04
N LEU A 168 -8.34 17.87 10.07
CA LEU A 168 -9.13 17.42 8.92
C LEU A 168 -9.97 18.62 8.44
N VAL A 169 -9.72 19.08 7.22
CA VAL A 169 -10.43 20.21 6.62
C VAL A 169 -11.16 19.71 5.39
N THR A 170 -12.46 19.95 5.32
CA THR A 170 -13.24 19.73 4.11
C THR A 170 -13.47 21.06 3.39
N ARG A 171 -13.60 21.00 2.06
CA ARG A 171 -14.01 22.12 1.19
C ARG A 171 -13.15 23.39 1.33
N THR A 172 -11.91 23.34 0.83
CA THR A 172 -11.09 24.55 0.63
C THR A 172 -11.48 25.31 -0.64
N GLU A 173 -11.89 24.58 -1.68
CA GLU A 173 -12.29 25.12 -2.98
C GLU A 173 -13.64 24.54 -3.43
N PRO A 174 -14.45 25.28 -4.21
CA PRO A 174 -15.74 24.80 -4.70
C PRO A 174 -15.65 23.90 -5.93
N GLN A 175 -14.46 23.65 -6.49
CA GLN A 175 -14.25 22.79 -7.66
C GLN A 175 -13.62 21.44 -7.28
N ASN A 176 -14.02 20.39 -7.99
CA ASN A 176 -13.40 19.07 -7.90
C ASN A 176 -12.35 18.86 -9.02
N SER A 177 -11.66 17.72 -9.01
CA SER A 177 -10.60 17.38 -9.98
C SER A 177 -11.05 17.20 -11.44
N ARG A 178 -12.34 17.37 -11.71
CA ARG A 178 -12.96 17.33 -13.05
C ARG A 178 -13.64 18.64 -13.41
N ASP A 179 -13.26 19.74 -12.75
CA ASP A 179 -13.79 21.08 -12.95
C ASP A 179 -15.31 21.20 -12.69
N GLY A 180 -15.89 20.21 -11.99
CA GLY A 180 -17.27 20.26 -11.54
C GLY A 180 -17.38 20.90 -10.16
N SER A 181 -18.56 21.44 -9.85
CA SER A 181 -18.84 21.92 -8.49
C SER A 181 -18.75 20.77 -7.47
N SER A 182 -18.11 21.01 -6.32
CA SER A 182 -18.07 20.10 -5.19
C SER A 182 -19.26 20.37 -4.26
N SER A 183 -20.11 19.36 -4.08
CA SER A 183 -21.21 19.43 -3.11
C SER A 183 -20.67 19.65 -1.69
N PHE A 184 -21.43 20.38 -0.87
CA PHE A 184 -21.09 20.56 0.53
C PHE A 184 -21.08 19.21 1.23
N SER A 185 -19.95 18.85 1.82
CA SER A 185 -19.84 17.63 2.61
C SER A 185 -18.98 17.85 3.86
N GLY A 186 -19.46 17.28 4.97
CA GLY A 186 -18.76 17.26 6.25
C GLY A 186 -17.82 16.07 6.37
N ILE A 187 -17.54 15.69 7.62
CA ILE A 187 -16.80 14.47 7.94
C ILE A 187 -17.79 13.46 8.49
N GLU A 188 -17.81 12.26 7.92
CA GLU A 188 -18.65 11.15 8.37
C GLU A 188 -17.81 10.11 9.10
N LEU A 189 -18.36 9.58 10.20
CA LEU A 189 -17.83 8.43 10.90
C LEU A 189 -18.82 7.28 10.72
N ILE A 190 -18.40 6.27 9.94
CA ILE A 190 -19.21 5.09 9.65
C ILE A 190 -18.56 3.91 10.38
N ALA A 191 -19.24 3.40 11.40
CA ALA A 191 -18.80 2.21 12.12
C ALA A 191 -19.34 0.95 11.44
N CYS A 192 -18.55 -0.14 11.45
CA CYS A 192 -18.95 -1.44 10.90
C CYS A 192 -19.41 -1.47 9.44
N ASN A 193 -19.12 -0.42 8.66
CA ASN A 193 -19.60 -0.27 7.28
C ASN A 193 -21.15 -0.36 7.17
N ASP A 194 -21.85 0.17 8.18
CA ASP A 194 -23.31 0.24 8.26
C ASP A 194 -23.76 1.70 8.20
N ASP A 195 -24.62 2.04 7.25
CA ASP A 195 -25.10 3.40 6.98
C ASP A 195 -26.45 3.73 7.64
N SER A 196 -27.00 2.83 8.45
CA SER A 196 -28.28 3.04 9.14
C SER A 196 -28.23 4.12 10.24
N ASP A 197 -27.12 4.24 10.98
CA ASP A 197 -26.93 5.23 12.07
C ASP A 197 -25.62 6.02 11.91
N ILE A 198 -25.51 6.78 10.82
CA ILE A 198 -24.31 7.57 10.51
C ILE A 198 -24.19 8.76 11.47
N GLN A 199 -23.09 8.78 12.22
CA GLN A 199 -22.72 9.90 13.07
C GLN A 199 -21.77 10.84 12.32
N SER A 200 -22.25 12.05 12.05
CA SER A 200 -21.39 13.13 11.55
C SER A 200 -20.53 13.66 12.70
N MET A 201 -19.28 14.02 12.42
CA MET A 201 -18.48 14.74 13.42
C MET A 201 -19.08 16.13 13.67
N VAL A 202 -19.55 16.35 14.89
CA VAL A 202 -20.01 17.67 15.35
C VAL A 202 -18.84 18.47 15.91
N LYS A 203 -18.93 19.81 15.86
CA LYS A 203 -18.00 20.68 16.57
C LYS A 203 -18.21 20.49 18.07
N GLY A 204 -17.15 20.25 18.82
CA GLY A 204 -17.24 19.86 20.23
C GLY A 204 -17.99 20.85 21.13
N GLU A 205 -17.92 22.15 20.82
CA GLU A 205 -18.66 23.20 21.55
C GLU A 205 -20.18 23.01 21.46
N ASN A 206 -20.69 22.50 20.32
CA ASN A 206 -22.11 22.22 20.13
C ASN A 206 -22.62 21.04 20.96
N LEU A 207 -21.73 20.26 21.59
CA LEU A 207 -22.10 19.13 22.46
C LEU A 207 -22.29 19.58 23.92
N VAL A 208 -21.78 20.77 24.29
CA VAL A 208 -21.87 21.31 25.66
C VAL A 208 -23.20 22.04 25.89
N GLU A 209 -23.84 22.54 24.82
CA GLU A 209 -25.12 23.25 24.87
C GLU A 209 -26.36 22.34 24.72
N ALA A 210 -26.18 21.01 24.66
CA ALA A 210 -27.22 20.01 24.40
C ALA A 210 -27.63 19.20 25.63
#